data_AF-A0A6P4E0K6-F1
#
_entry.id   AF-A0A6P4E0K6-F1
#
_cell.length_a   1.000
_cell.length_b   1.000
_cell.length_c   1.000
_cell.angle_alpha   90.00
_cell.angle_beta   90.00
_cell.angle_gamma   90.00
#
_symmetry.space_group_name_H-M   'P 1'
#
loop_
_entity.id
_entity.type
_entity.pdbx_description
1 polymer ?
#
loop_
_entity_poly.entity_id
_entity_poly.type
_entity_poly.pdbx_seq_one_letter_code
_entity_poly.pdbx_strand_id
1 'polypeptide(L)'
;MEGDNTESAVGEGGESAPATDSSPALNVLCAICNEFFRANDIIFSTSKCGHVFHKDCLTRWLNRSSTCPQCRSSCTRNRVHRLYLNFSEATEYDDTEPPKMPIEWVPLDLDVHSSPDAHLPPEGAVQCGTNEDGLPTYVARGYYDDDLLPSVYVPEKKAAYGSYSCRAHVLTDDVEILVLNDCDHKWVAGRHGSFPQDAIHTGYSELGEVTYTGRGFYEGILRLGKVHPSHKVMYIPHRGQEVNVNTYEVLVVTPRDHAER
;
A
#
# COMPACT_ATOMS: atom_id res chain seq x y z
N MET A 1 6.42 78.08 7.57
CA MET A 1 5.76 76.84 7.14
C MET A 1 6.39 76.54 5.78
N GLU A 2 7.58 75.94 5.73
CA GLU A 2 7.82 74.49 5.89
C GLU A 2 6.80 73.70 5.05
N GLY A 3 7.18 72.93 4.03
CA GLY A 3 8.48 72.44 3.62
C GLY A 3 8.44 71.81 2.23
N ASP A 4 9.63 71.40 1.82
CA ASP A 4 10.00 70.57 0.68
C ASP A 4 9.09 69.34 0.48
N ASN A 5 8.88 68.91 -0.76
CA ASN A 5 8.68 67.49 -1.00
C ASN A 5 9.19 67.07 -2.39
N THR A 6 10.25 66.29 -2.32
CA THR A 6 11.06 65.67 -3.36
C THR A 6 10.38 64.50 -4.07
N GLU A 7 10.93 64.21 -5.25
CA GLU A 7 10.82 63.05 -6.15
C GLU A 7 10.41 61.71 -5.53
N SER A 8 9.69 60.88 -6.31
CA SER A 8 10.23 59.61 -6.84
C SER A 8 9.19 58.84 -7.65
N ALA A 9 9.58 58.44 -8.86
CA ALA A 9 8.91 57.42 -9.65
C ALA A 9 9.15 56.03 -9.05
N VAL A 10 8.14 55.16 -9.08
CA VAL A 10 8.34 53.71 -9.01
C VAL A 10 7.40 53.07 -10.02
N GLY A 11 7.98 52.35 -10.97
CA GLY A 11 7.27 51.55 -11.96
C GLY A 11 7.01 50.13 -11.49
N GLU A 12 6.18 49.49 -12.30
CA GLU A 12 6.05 48.05 -12.58
C GLU A 12 5.40 47.13 -11.54
N GLY A 13 4.44 46.37 -12.05
CA GLY A 13 3.79 45.26 -11.37
C GLY A 13 2.58 44.78 -12.16
N GLY A 14 2.79 44.36 -13.41
CA GLY A 14 1.74 43.69 -14.19
C GLY A 14 1.32 42.40 -13.49
N GLU A 15 0.08 42.36 -13.02
CA GLU A 15 -0.55 41.13 -12.53
C GLU A 15 -0.71 40.16 -13.71
N SER A 16 0.21 39.21 -13.82
CA SER A 16 0.05 38.07 -14.70
C SER A 16 -1.13 37.23 -14.18
N ALA A 17 -2.24 37.24 -14.92
CA ALA A 17 -3.34 36.30 -14.72
C ALA A 17 -2.79 34.86 -14.72
N PRO A 18 -3.28 33.96 -13.85
CA PRO A 18 -2.83 32.58 -13.86
C PRO A 18 -3.21 31.94 -15.20
N ALA A 19 -2.26 31.24 -15.81
CA ALA A 19 -2.48 30.45 -17.01
C ALA A 19 -3.69 29.53 -16.78
N THR A 20 -4.69 29.63 -17.64
CA THR A 20 -5.87 28.77 -17.60
C THR A 20 -5.46 27.36 -18.02
N ASP A 21 -5.27 26.48 -17.03
CA ASP A 21 -4.95 25.07 -17.28
C ASP A 21 -6.15 24.37 -17.94
N SER A 22 -5.96 23.91 -19.17
CA SER A 22 -6.98 23.27 -20.01
C SER A 22 -7.06 21.75 -19.79
N SER A 23 -6.47 21.23 -18.72
CA SER A 23 -6.52 19.81 -18.39
C SER A 23 -7.96 19.37 -18.03
N PRO A 24 -8.35 18.12 -18.38
CA PRO A 24 -9.70 17.63 -18.13
C PRO A 24 -10.00 17.60 -16.63
N ALA A 25 -11.19 18.07 -16.27
CA ALA A 25 -11.70 18.01 -14.92
C ALA A 25 -12.20 16.58 -14.62
N LEU A 26 -11.85 16.09 -13.44
CA LEU A 26 -12.30 14.82 -12.88
C LEU A 26 -13.59 15.07 -12.09
N ASN A 27 -14.47 14.07 -12.04
CA ASN A 27 -15.73 14.14 -11.27
C ASN A 27 -15.53 13.95 -9.75
N VAL A 28 -14.38 14.39 -9.23
CA VAL A 28 -14.01 14.29 -7.81
C VAL A 28 -13.62 15.70 -7.35
N LEU A 29 -14.13 16.12 -6.18
CA LEU A 29 -13.92 17.48 -5.65
C LEU A 29 -13.01 17.48 -4.42
N CYS A 30 -12.24 18.56 -4.26
CA CYS A 30 -11.57 18.84 -2.99
C CYS A 30 -12.53 19.57 -2.04
N ALA A 31 -12.88 18.95 -0.90
CA ALA A 31 -13.81 19.54 0.07
C ALA A 31 -13.30 20.76 0.86
N ILE A 32 -12.07 21.22 0.60
CA ILE A 32 -11.53 22.45 1.20
C ILE A 32 -11.80 23.65 0.29
N CYS A 33 -11.49 23.53 -1.01
CA CYS A 33 -11.68 24.62 -1.98
C CYS A 33 -12.97 24.49 -2.80
N ASN A 34 -13.65 23.34 -2.74
CA ASN A 34 -14.82 22.98 -3.55
C ASN A 34 -14.58 23.01 -5.06
N GLU A 35 -13.32 22.85 -5.50
CA GLU A 35 -12.97 22.73 -6.91
C GLU A 35 -12.81 21.25 -7.32
N PHE A 36 -13.16 20.94 -8.56
CA PHE A 36 -12.92 19.63 -9.16
C PHE A 36 -11.42 19.43 -9.37
N PHE A 37 -10.94 18.22 -9.10
CA PHE A 37 -9.57 17.84 -9.40
C PHE A 37 -9.36 17.83 -10.91
N ARG A 38 -8.17 18.23 -11.33
CA ARG A 38 -7.68 18.12 -12.70
C ARG A 38 -6.67 17.00 -12.82
N ALA A 39 -6.47 16.50 -14.04
CA ALA A 39 -5.48 15.42 -14.29
C ALA A 39 -4.06 15.77 -13.80
N ASN A 40 -3.70 17.05 -13.79
CA ASN A 40 -2.38 17.53 -13.37
C ASN A 40 -2.31 17.94 -11.89
N ASP A 41 -3.42 17.86 -11.15
CA ASP A 41 -3.45 18.26 -9.75
C ASP A 41 -2.66 17.28 -8.88
N ILE A 42 -2.00 17.84 -7.87
CA ILE A 42 -1.35 17.02 -6.84
C ILE A 42 -2.38 16.70 -5.77
N ILE A 43 -2.84 15.45 -5.74
CA ILE A 43 -3.88 14.95 -4.83
C ILE A 43 -3.25 14.16 -3.69
N PHE A 44 -3.65 14.49 -2.47
CA PHE A 44 -3.21 13.83 -1.24
C PHE A 44 -4.41 13.17 -0.56
N SER A 45 -4.22 11.96 -0.03
CA SER A 45 -5.16 11.27 0.84
C SER A 45 -4.65 11.20 2.27
N THR A 46 -5.55 11.33 3.25
CA THR A 46 -5.22 11.10 4.67
C THR A 46 -5.11 9.60 4.94
N SER A 47 -4.06 9.13 5.61
CA SER A 47 -3.81 7.69 5.78
C SER A 47 -4.90 6.97 6.61
N LYS A 48 -5.43 7.61 7.66
CA LYS A 48 -6.40 6.97 8.57
C LYS A 48 -7.84 6.89 8.05
N CYS A 49 -8.26 7.80 7.18
CA CYS A 49 -9.66 7.90 6.79
C CYS A 49 -9.88 8.07 5.28
N GLY A 50 -8.82 8.03 4.48
CA GLY A 50 -8.90 7.98 3.02
C GLY A 50 -9.37 9.25 2.31
N HIS A 51 -9.83 10.28 3.02
CA HIS A 51 -10.33 11.51 2.41
C HIS A 51 -9.26 12.22 1.60
N VAL A 52 -9.64 12.69 0.41
CA VAL A 52 -8.75 13.26 -0.61
C VAL A 52 -8.88 14.78 -0.72
N PHE A 53 -7.74 15.44 -0.94
CA PHE A 53 -7.64 16.90 -1.01
C PHE A 53 -6.48 17.31 -1.94
N HIS A 54 -6.50 18.54 -2.47
CA HIS A 54 -5.29 19.09 -3.10
C HIS A 54 -4.16 19.18 -2.06
N LYS A 55 -2.93 18.94 -2.49
CA LYS A 55 -1.73 19.07 -1.67
C LYS A 55 -1.71 20.39 -0.91
N ASP A 56 -1.94 21.50 -1.59
CA ASP A 56 -1.81 22.83 -0.97
C ASP A 56 -2.97 23.11 0.00
N CYS A 57 -4.18 22.66 -0.34
CA CYS A 57 -5.34 22.73 0.55
C CYS A 57 -5.10 21.95 1.85
N LEU A 58 -4.69 20.68 1.75
CA LEU A 58 -4.41 19.85 2.91
C LEU A 58 -3.23 20.36 3.72
N THR A 59 -2.17 20.81 3.05
CA THR A 59 -0.97 21.36 3.71
C THR A 59 -1.32 22.60 4.52
N ARG A 60 -2.12 23.53 3.98
CA ARG A 60 -2.59 24.72 4.70
C ARG A 60 -3.45 24.36 5.90
N TRP A 61 -4.30 23.34 5.77
CA TRP A 61 -5.12 22.85 6.88
C TRP A 61 -4.26 22.24 8.00
N LEU A 62 -3.32 21.36 7.64
CA LEU A 62 -2.47 20.67 8.61
C LEU A 62 -1.47 21.59 9.34
N ASN A 63 -1.21 22.79 8.81
CA ASN A 63 -0.50 23.84 9.55
C ASN A 63 -1.30 24.39 10.75
N ARG A 64 -2.63 24.23 10.75
CA ARG A 64 -3.55 24.81 11.74
C ARG A 64 -4.23 23.77 12.62
N SER A 65 -4.42 22.55 12.12
CA SER A 65 -5.10 21.47 12.84
C SER A 65 -4.47 20.12 12.52
N SER A 66 -4.41 19.22 13.50
CA SER A 66 -3.96 17.83 13.31
C SER A 66 -5.15 16.88 13.09
N THR A 67 -6.13 17.29 12.28
CA THR A 67 -7.35 16.53 12.00
C THR A 67 -7.72 16.56 10.52
N CYS A 68 -8.45 15.56 10.05
CA CYS A 68 -8.98 15.51 8.70
C CYS A 68 -10.03 16.64 8.50
N PRO A 69 -9.94 17.43 7.42
CA PRO A 69 -10.90 18.50 7.12
C PRO A 69 -12.35 18.01 6.95
N GLN A 70 -12.55 16.77 6.49
CA GLN A 70 -13.90 16.22 6.26
C GLN A 70 -14.49 15.54 7.49
N CYS A 71 -13.80 14.55 8.08
CA CYS A 71 -14.36 13.75 9.17
C CYS A 71 -13.82 14.09 10.56
N ARG A 72 -12.85 15.00 10.67
CA ARG A 72 -12.19 15.42 11.91
C ARG A 72 -11.39 14.33 12.66
N SER A 73 -11.23 13.14 12.08
CA SER A 73 -10.31 12.12 12.59
C SER A 73 -8.87 12.64 12.68
N SER A 74 -8.09 12.17 13.65
CA SER A 74 -6.69 12.57 13.82
C SER A 74 -5.88 12.36 12.53
N CYS A 75 -5.18 13.40 12.07
CA CYS A 75 -4.38 13.39 10.86
C CYS A 75 -3.15 14.30 11.06
N THR A 76 -1.96 13.74 10.94
CA THR A 76 -0.69 14.47 11.06
C THR A 76 -0.03 14.60 9.70
N ARG A 77 0.90 15.57 9.57
CA ARG A 77 1.56 15.89 8.28
C ARG A 77 2.34 14.72 7.66
N ASN A 78 2.78 13.77 8.47
CA ASN A 78 3.50 12.57 8.01
C ASN A 78 2.53 11.43 7.65
N ARG A 79 1.23 11.59 7.90
CA ARG A 79 0.18 10.59 7.68
C ARG A 79 -0.71 10.97 6.49
N VAL A 80 -0.06 11.40 5.41
CA VAL A 80 -0.71 11.74 4.14
C VAL A 80 0.04 11.09 2.99
N HIS A 81 -0.70 10.49 2.06
CA HIS A 81 -0.14 9.83 0.88
C HIS A 81 -0.46 10.63 -0.36
N ARG A 82 0.55 10.87 -1.20
CA ARG A 82 0.31 11.39 -2.55
C ARG A 82 -0.30 10.28 -3.40
N LEU A 83 -1.43 10.57 -4.02
CA LEU A 83 -2.06 9.67 -4.97
C LEU A 83 -1.56 9.97 -6.37
N TYR A 84 -1.28 8.90 -7.12
CA TYR A 84 -1.05 8.94 -8.55
C TYR A 84 -2.22 8.20 -9.19
N LEU A 85 -3.13 8.95 -9.82
CA LEU A 85 -4.27 8.38 -10.51
C LEU A 85 -3.88 8.07 -11.95
N ASN A 86 -4.09 6.85 -12.39
CA ASN A 86 -3.96 6.48 -13.80
C ASN A 86 -5.29 6.79 -14.49
N PHE A 87 -5.28 7.71 -15.45
CA PHE A 87 -6.45 8.06 -16.23
C PHE A 87 -6.45 7.27 -17.54
N SER A 88 -7.43 6.39 -17.72
CA SER A 88 -7.79 5.86 -19.04
C SER A 88 -9.06 6.56 -19.51
N GLU A 89 -9.19 6.79 -20.82
CA GLU A 89 -10.47 7.19 -21.39
C GLU A 89 -11.48 6.09 -21.10
N ALA A 90 -12.67 6.46 -20.62
CA ALA A 90 -13.78 5.52 -20.51
C ALA A 90 -14.17 5.13 -21.93
N THR A 91 -13.59 4.06 -22.46
CA THR A 91 -14.13 3.37 -23.63
C THR A 91 -15.53 2.92 -23.25
N GLU A 92 -16.52 3.12 -24.11
CA GLU A 92 -17.82 2.48 -23.97
C GLU A 92 -17.58 0.97 -23.88
N TYR A 93 -17.60 0.41 -22.66
CA TYR A 93 -17.35 -1.00 -22.45
C TYR A 93 -18.59 -1.77 -22.93
N ASP A 94 -18.39 -2.56 -23.98
CA ASP A 94 -19.18 -3.76 -24.27
C ASP A 94 -19.22 -4.62 -22.99
N ASP A 95 -20.35 -5.29 -22.71
CA ASP A 95 -20.64 -6.06 -21.47
C ASP A 95 -19.68 -7.24 -21.18
N THR A 96 -18.52 -7.31 -21.84
CA THR A 96 -17.43 -8.20 -21.47
C THR A 96 -16.83 -7.76 -20.15
N GLU A 97 -16.87 -8.63 -19.13
CA GLU A 97 -16.21 -8.42 -17.84
C GLU A 97 -14.80 -7.85 -18.06
N PRO A 98 -14.42 -6.74 -17.39
CA PRO A 98 -13.08 -6.18 -17.55
C PRO A 98 -12.04 -7.27 -17.24
N PRO A 99 -10.92 -7.33 -17.99
CA PRO A 99 -9.90 -8.35 -17.76
C PRO A 99 -9.46 -8.29 -16.30
N LYS A 100 -9.69 -9.39 -15.57
CA LYS A 100 -9.28 -9.50 -14.15
C LYS A 100 -7.78 -9.23 -14.08
N MET A 101 -7.38 -8.36 -13.15
CA MET A 101 -5.97 -8.10 -12.93
C MET A 101 -5.28 -9.40 -12.48
N PRO A 102 -4.09 -9.71 -13.01
CA PRO A 102 -3.45 -10.99 -12.72
C PRO A 102 -2.98 -11.11 -11.26
N ILE A 103 -2.76 -9.97 -10.60
CA ILE A 103 -2.39 -9.90 -9.19
C ILE A 103 -3.45 -9.08 -8.47
N GLU A 104 -4.06 -9.66 -7.44
CA GLU A 104 -5.12 -9.03 -6.66
C GLU A 104 -4.82 -9.16 -5.16
N TRP A 105 -5.04 -8.07 -4.42
CA TRP A 105 -5.00 -8.05 -2.96
C TRP A 105 -6.43 -7.97 -2.46
N VAL A 106 -6.94 -9.09 -1.94
CA VAL A 106 -8.33 -9.22 -1.53
C VAL A 106 -8.45 -8.96 -0.03
N PRO A 107 -9.24 -7.98 0.42
CA PRO A 107 -9.49 -7.77 1.85
C PRO A 107 -10.13 -9.00 2.49
N LEU A 108 -9.61 -9.42 3.65
CA LEU A 108 -10.19 -10.48 4.46
C LEU A 108 -11.02 -9.89 5.60
N ASP A 109 -12.22 -10.43 5.78
CA ASP A 109 -13.00 -10.19 6.98
C ASP A 109 -12.59 -11.18 8.07
N LEU A 110 -11.91 -10.67 9.09
CA LEU A 110 -11.42 -11.45 10.24
C LEU A 110 -12.26 -11.21 11.50
N ASP A 111 -13.43 -10.58 11.38
CA ASP A 111 -14.33 -10.38 12.52
C ASP A 111 -14.83 -11.74 13.06
N VAL A 112 -14.70 -11.94 14.37
CA VAL A 112 -15.10 -13.17 15.05
C VAL A 112 -16.61 -13.46 14.87
N HIS A 113 -17.42 -12.44 14.59
CA HIS A 113 -18.86 -12.53 14.40
C HIS A 113 -19.28 -12.83 12.95
N SER A 114 -18.36 -12.78 11.99
CA SER A 114 -18.65 -13.07 10.58
C SER A 114 -18.87 -14.56 10.33
N SER A 115 -19.43 -14.88 9.15
CA SER A 115 -19.69 -16.27 8.78
C SER A 115 -18.37 -17.07 8.72
N PRO A 116 -18.38 -18.37 9.04
CA PRO A 116 -17.16 -19.19 8.96
C PRO A 116 -16.49 -19.14 7.58
N ASP A 117 -17.29 -19.00 6.52
CA ASP A 117 -16.82 -18.95 5.14
C ASP A 117 -16.07 -17.64 4.83
N ALA A 118 -16.33 -16.55 5.56
CA ALA A 118 -15.64 -15.27 5.37
C ALA A 118 -14.14 -15.33 5.68
N HIS A 119 -13.71 -16.34 6.46
CA HIS A 119 -12.30 -16.56 6.82
C HIS A 119 -11.62 -17.61 5.92
N LEU A 120 -12.33 -18.16 4.95
CA LEU A 120 -11.71 -19.10 4.02
C LEU A 120 -10.87 -18.31 3.01
N PRO A 121 -9.65 -18.78 2.69
CA PRO A 121 -8.85 -18.16 1.65
C PRO A 121 -9.61 -18.25 0.32
N PRO A 122 -9.70 -17.15 -0.46
CA PRO A 122 -10.32 -17.17 -1.77
C PRO A 122 -9.62 -18.13 -2.73
N GLU A 123 -10.32 -18.51 -3.81
CA GLU A 123 -9.70 -19.27 -4.89
C GLU A 123 -8.53 -18.47 -5.50
N GLY A 124 -7.42 -19.14 -5.78
CA GLY A 124 -6.19 -18.49 -6.27
C GLY A 124 -5.32 -17.85 -5.18
N ALA A 125 -5.69 -17.96 -3.90
CA ALA A 125 -4.86 -17.51 -2.79
C ALA A 125 -3.51 -18.26 -2.75
N VAL A 126 -2.42 -17.52 -2.58
CA VAL A 126 -1.06 -18.10 -2.60
C VAL A 126 -0.76 -18.79 -1.26
N GLN A 127 -0.95 -20.12 -1.22
CA GLN A 127 -0.55 -20.96 -0.09
C GLN A 127 0.95 -21.26 -0.13
N CYS A 128 1.63 -21.18 1.02
CA CYS A 128 3.01 -21.62 1.15
C CYS A 128 3.32 -22.11 2.56
N GLY A 129 3.72 -23.38 2.67
CA GLY A 129 4.22 -23.99 3.90
C GLY A 129 3.14 -24.20 4.96
N THR A 130 3.61 -24.41 6.18
CA THR A 130 2.76 -24.52 7.37
C THR A 130 3.34 -23.71 8.51
N ASN A 131 2.48 -23.32 9.45
CA ASN A 131 2.93 -22.76 10.72
C ASN A 131 3.46 -23.86 11.66
N GLU A 132 3.76 -23.48 12.90
CA GLU A 132 4.25 -24.37 13.95
C GLU A 132 3.27 -25.47 14.36
N ASP A 133 1.98 -25.23 14.20
CA ASP A 133 0.91 -26.15 14.55
C ASP A 133 0.55 -27.07 13.38
N GLY A 134 1.29 -26.98 12.26
CA GLY A 134 1.00 -27.74 11.03
C GLY A 134 -0.14 -27.17 10.20
N LEU A 135 -0.63 -25.97 10.52
CA LEU A 135 -1.72 -25.32 9.81
C LEU A 135 -1.22 -24.64 8.52
N PRO A 136 -2.00 -24.68 7.43
CA PRO A 136 -1.61 -24.05 6.17
C PRO A 136 -1.49 -22.54 6.31
N THR A 137 -0.46 -21.99 5.67
CA THR A 137 -0.17 -20.55 5.69
C THR A 137 -0.29 -19.94 4.30
N TYR A 138 -0.82 -18.72 4.25
CA TYR A 138 -1.07 -17.98 3.00
C TYR A 138 -0.33 -16.64 3.00
N VAL A 139 0.03 -16.17 1.81
CA VAL A 139 0.65 -14.86 1.63
C VAL A 139 -0.39 -13.77 1.86
N ALA A 140 -0.13 -12.93 2.85
CA ALA A 140 -0.96 -11.80 3.17
C ALA A 140 -0.10 -10.55 3.39
N ARG A 141 -0.77 -9.43 3.58
CA ARG A 141 -0.17 -8.20 4.11
C ARG A 141 -1.19 -7.49 4.99
N GLY A 142 -0.72 -6.62 5.87
CA GLY A 142 -1.61 -5.78 6.67
C GLY A 142 -0.87 -4.60 7.26
N TYR A 143 -1.61 -3.54 7.56
CA TYR A 143 -1.03 -2.34 8.15
C TYR A 143 -0.75 -2.52 9.63
N TYR A 144 0.43 -2.07 10.06
CA TYR A 144 0.80 -1.98 11.47
C TYR A 144 1.72 -0.79 11.70
N ASP A 145 1.32 0.13 12.57
CA ASP A 145 2.11 1.33 12.93
C ASP A 145 2.65 2.12 11.71
N ASP A 146 1.76 2.33 10.72
CA ASP A 146 2.06 3.00 9.44
C ASP A 146 2.93 2.19 8.44
N ASP A 147 3.47 1.03 8.82
CA ASP A 147 4.11 0.06 7.91
C ASP A 147 3.05 -0.82 7.23
N LEU A 148 3.27 -1.15 5.96
CA LEU A 148 2.55 -2.24 5.30
C LEU A 148 3.39 -3.50 5.42
N LEU A 149 3.02 -4.39 6.33
CA LEU A 149 3.81 -5.58 6.63
C LEU A 149 3.45 -6.73 5.70
N PRO A 150 4.41 -7.35 5.00
CA PRO A 150 4.24 -8.71 4.50
C PRO A 150 3.94 -9.62 5.70
N SER A 151 2.83 -10.32 5.62
CA SER A 151 2.29 -11.11 6.73
C SER A 151 1.89 -12.51 6.28
N VAL A 152 1.67 -13.36 7.28
CA VAL A 152 1.33 -14.77 7.08
C VAL A 152 -0.07 -15.00 7.60
N TYR A 153 -1.02 -15.28 6.71
CA TYR A 153 -2.40 -15.59 7.11
C TYR A 153 -2.58 -17.06 7.47
N VAL A 154 -3.28 -17.33 8.58
CA VAL A 154 -3.63 -18.68 9.04
C VAL A 154 -5.16 -18.75 9.20
N PRO A 155 -5.89 -19.42 8.28
CA PRO A 155 -7.35 -19.45 8.28
C PRO A 155 -7.96 -19.96 9.58
N GLU A 156 -7.44 -21.06 10.12
CA GLU A 156 -7.97 -21.68 11.35
C GLU A 156 -7.79 -20.79 12.58
N LYS A 157 -6.77 -19.92 12.58
CA LYS A 157 -6.56 -18.93 13.65
C LYS A 157 -7.26 -17.61 13.39
N LYS A 158 -7.86 -17.42 12.21
CA LYS A 158 -8.53 -16.19 11.76
C LYS A 158 -7.66 -14.95 11.94
N ALA A 159 -6.36 -15.07 11.70
CA ALA A 159 -5.40 -14.02 11.96
C ALA A 159 -4.22 -14.07 10.99
N ALA A 160 -3.68 -12.90 10.69
CA ALA A 160 -2.39 -12.78 10.03
C ALA A 160 -1.28 -12.43 11.02
N TYR A 161 -0.06 -12.82 10.69
CA TYR A 161 1.11 -12.61 11.54
C TYR A 161 2.16 -11.82 10.77
N GLY A 162 2.46 -10.61 11.24
CA GLY A 162 3.45 -9.71 10.66
C GLY A 162 4.68 -9.56 11.56
N SER A 163 5.83 -9.36 10.96
CA SER A 163 7.11 -9.14 11.64
C SER A 163 7.42 -7.64 11.73
N TYR A 164 7.51 -7.09 12.95
CA TYR A 164 7.78 -5.66 13.20
C TYR A 164 8.51 -5.45 14.53
N SER A 165 9.48 -4.53 14.55
CA SER A 165 10.23 -4.14 15.75
C SER A 165 10.73 -5.33 16.60
N CYS A 166 11.31 -6.36 15.96
CA CYS A 166 11.83 -7.59 16.57
C CYS A 166 10.77 -8.52 17.19
N ARG A 167 9.49 -8.32 16.89
CA ARG A 167 8.38 -9.13 17.40
C ARG A 167 7.49 -9.61 16.27
N ALA A 168 6.80 -10.72 16.52
CA ALA A 168 5.67 -11.11 15.69
C ALA A 168 4.39 -10.49 16.26
N HIS A 169 3.66 -9.79 15.41
CA HIS A 169 2.41 -9.10 15.70
C HIS A 169 1.26 -9.84 15.05
N VAL A 170 0.15 -9.93 15.80
CA VAL A 170 -1.11 -10.48 15.28
C VAL A 170 -1.88 -9.34 14.64
N LEU A 171 -2.33 -9.55 13.41
CA LEU A 171 -3.11 -8.62 12.60
C LEU A 171 -4.50 -9.22 12.40
N THR A 172 -5.52 -8.47 12.81
CA THR A 172 -6.95 -8.83 12.70
C THR A 172 -7.74 -7.82 11.88
N ASP A 173 -7.15 -6.67 11.58
CA ASP A 173 -7.81 -5.56 10.90
C ASP A 173 -6.99 -5.17 9.67
N ASP A 174 -7.67 -4.73 8.61
CA ASP A 174 -7.05 -4.28 7.35
C ASP A 174 -6.04 -5.28 6.76
N VAL A 175 -6.37 -6.57 6.83
CA VAL A 175 -5.57 -7.67 6.26
C VAL A 175 -6.03 -7.96 4.84
N GLU A 176 -5.07 -8.03 3.91
CA GLU A 176 -5.31 -8.42 2.53
C GLU A 176 -4.56 -9.71 2.20
N ILE A 177 -5.21 -10.63 1.50
CA ILE A 177 -4.61 -11.88 1.01
C ILE A 177 -4.23 -11.74 -0.47
N LEU A 178 -3.08 -12.30 -0.84
CA LEU A 178 -2.62 -12.30 -2.22
C LEU A 178 -3.33 -13.39 -3.02
N VAL A 179 -4.07 -12.97 -4.05
CA VAL A 179 -4.73 -13.84 -5.03
C VAL A 179 -4.08 -13.63 -6.40
N LEU A 180 -3.77 -14.73 -7.08
CA LEU A 180 -3.22 -14.72 -8.43
C LEU A 180 -4.26 -15.27 -9.40
N ASN A 181 -4.66 -14.44 -10.37
CA ASN A 181 -5.58 -14.77 -11.43
C ASN A 181 -4.80 -14.88 -12.74
N ASP A 182 -5.04 -15.89 -13.56
CA ASP A 182 -4.48 -15.98 -14.93
C ASP A 182 -2.94 -15.83 -15.06
N CYS A 183 -2.20 -15.98 -13.96
CA CYS A 183 -0.75 -16.00 -13.91
C CYS A 183 -0.26 -17.04 -12.92
N ASP A 184 0.95 -17.54 -13.13
CA ASP A 184 1.59 -18.47 -12.20
C ASP A 184 2.61 -17.72 -11.32
N HIS A 185 3.14 -18.40 -10.32
CA HIS A 185 4.20 -17.87 -9.47
C HIS A 185 5.34 -18.86 -9.33
N LYS A 186 6.52 -18.32 -9.02
CA LYS A 186 7.71 -19.10 -8.66
C LYS A 186 8.41 -18.49 -7.46
N TRP A 187 9.25 -19.32 -6.85
CA TRP A 187 10.09 -18.94 -5.74
C TRP A 187 11.54 -18.91 -6.21
N VAL A 188 12.18 -17.76 -6.09
CA VAL A 188 13.53 -17.53 -6.60
C VAL A 188 14.50 -17.36 -5.45
N ALA A 189 15.58 -18.14 -5.45
CA ALA A 189 16.58 -18.09 -4.38
C ALA A 189 17.13 -16.66 -4.15
N GLY A 190 17.16 -16.25 -2.89
CA GLY A 190 17.69 -14.98 -2.42
C GLY A 190 18.53 -15.16 -1.16
N ARG A 191 19.44 -14.21 -0.91
CA ARG A 191 20.26 -14.16 0.28
C ARG A 191 20.62 -12.72 0.66
N HIS A 192 20.81 -12.47 1.95
CA HIS A 192 21.35 -11.20 2.45
C HIS A 192 20.66 -9.94 1.88
N GLY A 193 19.33 -9.96 1.79
CA GLY A 193 18.52 -8.85 1.26
C GLY A 193 18.32 -8.88 -0.25
N SER A 194 18.89 -9.84 -0.99
CA SER A 194 18.74 -9.89 -2.44
C SER A 194 17.33 -10.33 -2.86
N PHE A 195 16.79 -9.68 -3.88
CA PHE A 195 15.52 -10.01 -4.51
C PHE A 195 15.66 -9.93 -6.04
N PRO A 196 14.86 -10.70 -6.79
CA PRO A 196 14.79 -10.59 -8.26
C PRO A 196 14.00 -9.36 -8.71
N GLN A 197 14.26 -8.87 -9.92
CA GLN A 197 13.60 -7.67 -10.47
C GLN A 197 12.07 -7.81 -10.56
N ASP A 198 11.59 -9.01 -10.82
CA ASP A 198 10.16 -9.32 -10.98
C ASP A 198 9.48 -9.74 -9.65
N ALA A 199 10.14 -9.47 -8.51
CA ALA A 199 9.57 -9.78 -7.19
C ALA A 199 8.32 -8.93 -6.91
N ILE A 200 7.29 -9.56 -6.33
CA ILE A 200 6.07 -8.84 -5.94
C ILE A 200 6.39 -7.91 -4.77
N HIS A 201 6.04 -6.64 -4.90
CA HIS A 201 6.09 -5.69 -3.79
C HIS A 201 4.94 -6.02 -2.83
N THR A 202 5.25 -6.65 -1.69
CA THR A 202 4.22 -7.11 -0.75
C THR A 202 4.11 -6.23 0.49
N GLY A 203 5.02 -5.29 0.69
CA GLY A 203 4.94 -4.34 1.79
C GLY A 203 5.91 -3.17 1.67
N TYR A 204 5.83 -2.25 2.62
CA TYR A 204 6.69 -1.06 2.71
C TYR A 204 6.95 -0.72 4.18
N SER A 205 8.17 -0.29 4.51
CA SER A 205 8.52 0.22 5.85
C SER A 205 8.08 1.69 6.05
N GLU A 206 8.20 2.19 7.27
CA GLU A 206 7.93 3.60 7.64
C GLU A 206 8.73 4.60 6.80
N LEU A 207 9.91 4.20 6.31
CA LEU A 207 10.78 5.00 5.45
C LEU A 207 10.44 4.86 3.95
N GLY A 208 9.40 4.08 3.63
CA GLY A 208 8.98 3.77 2.27
C GLY A 208 9.84 2.72 1.56
N GLU A 209 10.70 1.99 2.28
CA GLU A 209 11.49 0.92 1.67
C GLU A 209 10.60 -0.26 1.32
N VAL A 210 10.68 -0.72 0.07
CA VAL A 210 9.93 -1.89 -0.39
C VAL A 210 10.43 -3.14 0.33
N THR A 211 9.49 -3.91 0.84
CA THR A 211 9.74 -5.24 1.40
C THR A 211 8.99 -6.30 0.61
N TYR A 212 9.51 -7.52 0.66
CA TYR A 212 9.06 -8.62 -0.19
C TYR A 212 8.65 -9.81 0.65
N THR A 213 7.76 -10.64 0.12
CA THR A 213 7.42 -11.91 0.75
C THR A 213 8.45 -12.94 0.32
N GLY A 214 9.12 -13.52 1.31
CA GLY A 214 10.00 -14.66 1.10
C GLY A 214 9.49 -15.89 1.83
N ARG A 215 10.05 -17.04 1.47
CA ARG A 215 9.94 -18.28 2.24
C ARG A 215 11.33 -18.81 2.56
N GLY A 216 11.48 -19.42 3.71
CA GLY A 216 12.74 -20.02 4.12
C GLY A 216 12.54 -21.12 5.16
N PHE A 217 13.54 -21.97 5.30
CA PHE A 217 13.52 -23.01 6.30
C PHE A 217 13.92 -22.45 7.66
N TYR A 218 13.09 -22.70 8.66
CA TYR A 218 13.39 -22.45 10.06
C TYR A 218 12.94 -23.69 10.86
N GLU A 219 13.84 -24.27 11.66
CA GLU A 219 13.60 -25.54 12.37
C GLU A 219 13.10 -26.68 11.46
N GLY A 220 13.58 -26.74 10.21
CA GLY A 220 13.20 -27.76 9.23
C GLY A 220 11.82 -27.58 8.60
N ILE A 221 11.08 -26.52 8.98
CA ILE A 221 9.76 -26.19 8.41
C ILE A 221 9.92 -25.01 7.46
N LEU A 222 9.30 -25.11 6.28
CA LEU A 222 9.25 -24.04 5.30
C LEU A 222 8.21 -23.00 5.74
N ARG A 223 8.64 -21.75 5.93
CA ARG A 223 7.80 -20.67 6.46
C ARG A 223 7.91 -19.40 5.66
N LEU A 224 6.82 -18.64 5.64
CA LEU A 224 6.74 -17.31 5.05
C LEU A 224 7.34 -16.25 5.98
N GLY A 225 7.87 -15.19 5.39
CA GLY A 225 8.45 -14.07 6.12
C GLY A 225 8.64 -12.83 5.26
N LYS A 226 9.04 -11.74 5.93
CA LYS A 226 9.35 -10.44 5.35
C LYS A 226 10.83 -10.36 4.97
N VAL A 227 11.13 -10.27 3.69
CA VAL A 227 12.47 -9.94 3.19
C VAL A 227 12.65 -8.43 3.23
N HIS A 228 13.67 -7.99 3.96
CA HIS A 228 14.01 -6.58 4.10
C HIS A 228 15.38 -6.32 3.45
N PRO A 229 15.42 -5.64 2.28
CA PRO A 229 16.64 -5.49 1.50
C PRO A 229 17.79 -4.79 2.24
N SER A 230 17.55 -3.63 2.86
CA SER A 230 18.56 -2.84 3.55
C SER A 230 19.08 -3.51 4.82
N HIS A 231 18.21 -4.21 5.56
CA HIS A 231 18.58 -5.00 6.74
C HIS A 231 19.29 -6.30 6.37
N LYS A 232 19.25 -6.68 5.08
CA LYS A 232 19.94 -7.85 4.51
C LYS A 232 19.49 -9.18 5.13
N VAL A 233 18.20 -9.30 5.42
CA VAL A 233 17.66 -10.47 6.15
C VAL A 233 16.21 -10.74 5.76
N MET A 234 15.75 -11.97 5.98
CA MET A 234 14.33 -12.30 6.03
C MET A 234 13.89 -12.56 7.46
N TYR A 235 12.80 -11.92 7.85
CA TYR A 235 12.17 -12.00 9.16
C TYR A 235 10.97 -12.94 9.10
N ILE A 236 10.98 -13.98 9.92
CA ILE A 236 9.88 -14.95 10.04
C ILE A 236 9.17 -14.71 11.38
N PRO A 237 7.84 -14.53 11.39
CA PRO A 237 7.09 -14.49 12.64
C PRO A 237 7.01 -15.91 13.24
N HIS A 238 7.51 -16.08 14.48
CA HIS A 238 7.56 -17.37 15.18
C HIS A 238 7.35 -17.18 16.69
N ARG A 239 6.34 -17.84 17.28
CA ARG A 239 6.04 -17.79 18.74
C ARG A 239 6.02 -16.39 19.36
N GLY A 240 5.46 -15.40 18.65
CA GLY A 240 5.42 -14.01 19.12
C GLY A 240 6.75 -13.25 18.98
N GLN A 241 7.79 -13.90 18.47
CA GLN A 241 9.11 -13.33 18.19
C GLN A 241 9.36 -13.28 16.68
N GLU A 242 10.30 -12.42 16.30
CA GLU A 242 10.82 -12.36 14.95
C GLU A 242 12.13 -13.16 14.89
N VAL A 243 12.22 -14.12 13.97
CA VAL A 243 13.45 -14.88 13.73
C VAL A 243 14.06 -14.56 12.38
N ASN A 244 15.39 -14.55 12.33
CA ASN A 244 16.15 -14.06 11.20
C ASN A 244 16.72 -15.23 10.39
N VAL A 245 16.52 -15.22 9.08
CA VAL A 245 17.20 -16.12 8.15
C VAL A 245 17.84 -15.35 7.00
N ASN A 246 19.05 -15.77 6.62
CA ASN A 246 19.86 -15.08 5.61
C ASN A 246 19.78 -15.72 4.22
N THR A 247 19.21 -16.92 4.13
CA THR A 247 18.97 -17.67 2.90
C THR A 247 17.50 -18.01 2.80
N TYR A 248 16.88 -17.68 1.69
CA TYR A 248 15.45 -17.77 1.47
C TYR A 248 15.15 -17.84 -0.03
N GLU A 249 13.88 -17.92 -0.38
CA GLU A 249 13.38 -17.70 -1.73
C GLU A 249 12.39 -16.53 -1.70
N VAL A 250 12.35 -15.73 -2.75
CA VAL A 250 11.46 -14.57 -2.89
C VAL A 250 10.35 -14.90 -3.89
N LEU A 251 9.13 -14.47 -3.58
CA LEU A 251 7.97 -14.67 -4.44
C LEU A 251 8.04 -13.81 -5.70
N VAL A 252 7.88 -14.44 -6.86
CA VAL A 252 7.90 -13.82 -8.19
C VAL A 252 6.70 -14.28 -8.99
N VAL A 253 6.05 -13.37 -9.70
CA VAL A 253 4.99 -13.72 -10.67
C VAL A 253 5.62 -14.05 -12.01
N THR A 254 5.09 -15.07 -12.66
CA THR A 254 5.43 -15.45 -14.02
C THR A 254 4.18 -15.37 -14.90
N PRO A 255 4.26 -14.71 -16.07
CA PRO A 255 3.19 -14.78 -17.06
C PRO A 255 2.89 -16.25 -17.39
N ARG A 256 1.61 -16.59 -17.57
CA ARG A 256 1.25 -17.87 -18.20
C ARG A 256 1.62 -17.80 -19.67
N ASP A 257 2.47 -18.71 -20.14
CA ASP A 257 2.65 -18.88 -21.57
C ASP A 257 1.31 -19.34 -22.17
N HIS A 258 0.78 -18.59 -23.13
CA HIS A 258 -0.46 -18.90 -23.86
C HIS A 258 -0.35 -20.15 -24.76
N ALA A 259 0.61 -21.06 -24.50
CA ALA A 259 0.97 -22.17 -25.38
C ALA A 259 0.23 -23.49 -25.10
N GLU A 260 -0.56 -23.60 -24.02
CA GLU A 260 -1.27 -24.85 -23.66
C GLU A 260 -2.77 -24.61 -23.42
N ARG A 261 -3.46 -24.04 -24.42
CA ARG A 261 -4.93 -24.12 -24.54
C ARG A 261 -5.33 -25.23 -25.50
#